data_AF-A0A9X3XDW9-F1
#
_entry.id   AF-A0A9X3XDW9-F1
#
_cell.length_a   1.000
_cell.length_b   1.000
_cell.length_c   1.000
_cell.angle_alpha   90.00
_cell.angle_beta   90.00
_cell.angle_gamma   90.00
#
_symmetry.space_group_name_H-M   'P 1'
#
loop_
_entity.id
_entity.type
_entity.pdbx_description
1 polymer ?
#
loop_
_entity_poly.entity_id
_entity_poly.type
_entity_poly.pdbx_seq_one_letter_code
_entity_poly.pdbx_strand_id
1 'polypeptide(L)'
;MKQIRSLAMVLSLAVTTAFLQGCEEAQTCDIQCGAGGDGGAGGQGGAGGEGGAGGQGGQGGSGGQGGAGGQGGQGGGGSALCADRTGGALVTFDVVGQSLTVWITNQAFIDEAIQLKEQGTTRIPNFAEVIDGQDCDPKWTFHVDPEKATFVDATIELCDGTPEYVEEHTAEWIDQVKQYCPWNTKVTNVEVRPGTP
;
A
#
# COMPACT_ATOMS: atom_id res chain seq x y z
N MET A 1 52.59 -18.09 44.83
CA MET A 1 53.28 -19.38 44.55
C MET A 1 52.36 -20.52 44.98
N LYS A 2 52.09 -21.49 44.08
CA LYS A 2 51.46 -22.82 44.32
C LYS A 2 49.98 -22.75 44.76
N GLN A 3 49.00 -23.42 44.14
CA GLN A 3 48.95 -24.73 43.51
C GLN A 3 47.86 -24.75 42.42
N ILE A 4 48.15 -25.46 41.34
CA ILE A 4 47.23 -25.85 40.27
C ILE A 4 46.40 -27.03 40.80
N ARG A 5 45.07 -26.98 40.66
CA ARG A 5 44.24 -28.18 40.73
C ARG A 5 43.29 -28.18 39.54
N SER A 6 43.64 -29.04 38.59
CA SER A 6 42.76 -29.52 37.53
C SER A 6 41.42 -29.95 38.11
N LEU A 7 40.33 -29.47 37.54
CA LEU A 7 39.02 -30.09 37.70
C LEU A 7 38.49 -30.45 36.31
N ALA A 8 38.00 -31.68 36.24
CA ALA A 8 37.73 -32.43 35.03
C ALA A 8 36.66 -31.77 34.15
N MET A 9 36.95 -31.81 32.87
CA MET A 9 36.08 -31.58 31.72
C MET A 9 34.98 -32.64 31.73
N VAL A 10 33.75 -32.27 32.10
CA VAL A 10 32.56 -33.09 31.89
C VAL A 10 31.97 -32.68 30.54
N LEU A 11 32.33 -33.46 29.53
CA LEU A 11 31.79 -33.40 28.18
C LEU A 11 30.36 -33.96 28.22
N SER A 12 29.37 -33.07 28.30
CA SER A 12 27.95 -33.44 28.19
C SER A 12 27.52 -33.29 26.73
N LEU A 13 27.50 -34.40 25.99
CA LEU A 13 26.77 -34.48 24.72
C LEU A 13 25.27 -34.48 25.01
N ALA A 14 24.61 -33.35 24.82
CA ALA A 14 23.18 -33.31 24.57
C ALA A 14 22.99 -33.16 23.05
N VAL A 15 22.65 -34.28 22.40
CA VAL A 15 22.14 -34.31 21.04
C VAL A 15 20.74 -33.72 21.09
N THR A 16 20.61 -32.43 20.76
CA THR A 16 19.30 -31.83 20.53
C THR A 16 18.91 -32.11 19.09
N THR A 17 17.95 -33.03 18.96
CA THR A 17 17.26 -33.41 17.74
C THR A 17 16.71 -32.18 17.03
N ALA A 18 17.17 -31.94 15.80
CA ALA A 18 16.54 -31.03 14.87
C ALA A 18 15.15 -31.57 14.52
N PHE A 19 14.10 -30.89 14.98
CA PHE A 19 12.76 -31.05 14.41
C PHE A 19 12.70 -30.19 13.16
N LEU A 20 12.96 -30.83 12.00
CA LEU A 20 12.39 -30.39 10.73
C LEU A 20 10.90 -30.73 10.78
N GLN A 21 10.05 -29.73 10.96
CA GLN A 21 8.65 -29.84 10.53
C GLN A 21 8.57 -29.15 9.17
N GLY A 22 8.50 -29.97 8.13
CA GLY A 22 8.16 -29.50 6.79
C GLY A 22 6.74 -28.93 6.78
N CYS A 23 6.56 -27.82 6.07
CA CYS A 23 5.29 -27.49 5.45
C CYS A 23 5.36 -28.00 4.01
N GLU A 24 5.07 -29.28 3.83
CA GLU A 24 4.80 -29.89 2.53
C GLU A 24 3.40 -30.47 2.64
N GLU A 25 2.41 -29.72 2.18
CA GLU A 25 1.22 -30.23 1.47
C GLU A 25 0.65 -29.08 0.63
N ALA A 26 0.90 -29.16 -0.67
CA ALA A 26 0.07 -28.54 -1.68
C ALA A 26 -1.31 -29.21 -1.64
N GLN A 27 -2.27 -28.57 -0.97
CA GLN A 27 -3.69 -28.94 -1.06
C GLN A 27 -4.40 -27.98 -2.01
N THR A 28 -4.61 -28.49 -3.21
CA THR A 28 -5.80 -28.29 -4.06
C THR A 28 -6.36 -26.87 -4.14
N CYS A 29 -6.05 -26.20 -5.24
CA CYS A 29 -6.90 -25.14 -5.79
C CYS A 29 -8.27 -25.75 -6.18
N ASP A 30 -9.14 -25.96 -5.19
CA ASP A 30 -10.57 -25.98 -5.45
C ASP A 30 -10.96 -24.54 -5.74
N ILE A 31 -11.15 -24.29 -7.04
CA ILE A 31 -11.87 -23.14 -7.57
C ILE A 31 -13.29 -23.21 -7.00
N GLN A 32 -13.46 -22.70 -5.80
CA GLN A 32 -14.67 -21.99 -5.44
C GLN A 32 -14.36 -20.53 -5.69
N CYS A 33 -14.78 -20.07 -6.87
CA CYS A 33 -15.09 -18.67 -7.09
C CYS A 33 -16.01 -18.27 -5.94
N GLY A 34 -15.44 -17.65 -4.91
CA GLY A 34 -16.18 -17.10 -3.79
C GLY A 34 -17.22 -16.19 -4.40
N ALA A 35 -18.48 -16.49 -4.16
CA ALA A 35 -19.58 -15.60 -4.48
C ALA A 35 -19.21 -14.25 -3.87
N GLY A 36 -18.91 -13.27 -4.72
CA GLY A 36 -18.55 -11.92 -4.29
C GLY A 36 -19.62 -11.44 -3.34
N GLY A 37 -19.21 -11.11 -2.11
CA GLY A 37 -20.12 -10.54 -1.12
C GLY A 37 -20.77 -9.29 -1.70
N ASP A 38 -22.08 -9.18 -1.54
CA ASP A 38 -22.82 -7.99 -1.93
C ASP A 38 -22.18 -6.78 -1.25
N GLY A 39 -21.62 -5.87 -2.05
CA GLY A 39 -20.88 -4.72 -1.57
C GLY A 39 -21.67 -3.96 -0.51
N GLY A 40 -20.98 -3.59 0.58
CA GLY A 40 -21.56 -2.82 1.68
C GLY A 40 -22.25 -1.56 1.15
N ALA A 41 -23.48 -1.33 1.59
CA ALA A 41 -24.24 -0.16 1.20
C ALA A 41 -23.46 1.12 1.53
N GLY A 42 -23.31 2.01 0.55
CA GLY A 42 -22.69 3.31 0.76
C GLY A 42 -23.36 4.05 1.92
N GLY A 43 -22.56 4.80 2.69
CA GLY A 43 -23.04 5.56 3.84
C GLY A 43 -24.20 6.48 3.44
N GLN A 44 -25.28 6.47 4.23
CA GLN A 44 -26.43 7.32 3.98
C GLN A 44 -26.00 8.79 4.05
N GLY A 45 -26.29 9.56 2.98
CA GLY A 45 -26.10 11.00 2.98
C GLY A 45 -26.88 11.63 4.13
N GLY A 46 -26.28 12.63 4.79
CA GLY A 46 -26.93 13.36 5.87
C GLY A 46 -28.25 14.01 5.42
N ALA A 47 -29.25 14.01 6.31
CA ALA A 47 -30.52 14.68 6.04
C ALA A 47 -30.29 16.19 5.81
N GLY A 48 -30.89 16.74 4.76
CA GLY A 48 -30.89 18.18 4.51
C GLY A 48 -31.58 18.94 5.66
N GLY A 49 -31.08 20.13 5.99
CA GLY A 49 -31.65 20.97 7.04
C GLY A 49 -33.07 21.45 6.67
N GLU A 50 -33.93 21.61 7.69
CA GLU A 50 -35.28 22.15 7.53
C GLU A 50 -35.23 23.62 7.06
N GLY A 51 -36.04 23.96 6.06
CA GLY A 51 -36.18 25.34 5.59
C GLY A 51 -36.84 26.23 6.64
N GLY A 52 -36.36 27.47 6.77
CA GLY A 52 -36.91 28.44 7.74
C GLY A 52 -38.37 28.80 7.48
N ALA A 53 -39.13 29.05 8.55
CA ALA A 53 -40.54 29.47 8.45
C ALA A 53 -40.67 30.85 7.77
N GLY A 54 -41.59 30.95 6.80
CA GLY A 54 -41.93 32.21 6.15
C GLY A 54 -42.65 33.17 7.10
N GLY A 55 -42.28 34.45 7.07
CA GLY A 55 -42.88 35.50 7.90
C GLY A 55 -44.35 35.78 7.56
N GLN A 56 -45.15 36.16 8.56
CA GLN A 56 -46.55 36.54 8.36
C GLN A 56 -46.66 37.97 7.79
N GLY A 57 -47.24 38.07 6.58
CA GLY A 57 -48.08 39.17 6.11
C GLY A 57 -47.58 40.61 6.29
N GLY A 58 -46.63 41.02 5.46
CA GLY A 58 -46.20 42.40 5.24
C GLY A 58 -45.15 42.41 4.13
N GLN A 59 -45.10 43.45 3.28
CA GLN A 59 -44.34 43.55 2.01
C GLN A 59 -43.19 42.54 1.88
N GLY A 60 -43.37 41.57 0.97
CA GLY A 60 -42.59 40.35 0.87
C GLY A 60 -41.07 40.56 0.90
N GLY A 61 -40.47 40.21 2.03
CA GLY A 61 -39.03 39.97 2.12
C GLY A 61 -38.69 38.69 1.37
N SER A 62 -37.63 38.73 0.56
CA SER A 62 -37.10 37.54 -0.12
C SER A 62 -36.70 36.49 0.90
N GLY A 63 -37.25 35.28 0.77
CA GLY A 63 -36.94 34.15 1.63
C GLY A 63 -35.44 33.93 1.75
N GLY A 64 -34.97 33.59 2.96
CA GLY A 64 -33.56 33.35 3.23
C GLY A 64 -33.02 32.21 2.36
N GLN A 65 -31.78 32.34 1.89
CA GLN A 65 -31.11 31.26 1.16
C GLN A 65 -30.93 30.06 2.09
N GLY A 66 -31.34 28.87 1.61
CA GLY A 66 -31.10 27.61 2.31
C GLY A 66 -29.60 27.39 2.54
N GLY A 67 -29.27 26.73 3.65
CA GLY A 67 -27.88 26.42 4.00
C GLY A 67 -27.21 25.52 2.96
N ALA A 68 -25.90 25.72 2.77
CA ALA A 68 -25.11 24.83 1.92
C ALA A 68 -25.08 23.41 2.52
N GLY A 69 -25.35 22.41 1.68
CA GLY A 69 -25.21 21.00 2.08
C GLY A 69 -23.78 20.66 2.50
N GLY A 70 -23.63 19.70 3.41
CA GLY A 70 -22.33 19.23 3.87
C GLY A 70 -21.52 18.59 2.73
N GLN A 71 -20.20 18.79 2.75
CA GLN A 71 -19.29 18.11 1.82
C GLN A 71 -19.27 16.61 2.14
N GLY A 72 -19.52 15.77 1.13
CA GLY A 72 -19.35 14.32 1.24
C GLY A 72 -17.89 13.98 1.56
N GLY A 73 -17.68 12.88 2.30
CA GLY A 73 -16.34 12.42 2.67
C GLY A 73 -15.48 12.11 1.45
N GLN A 74 -14.19 12.48 1.53
CA GLN A 74 -13.20 12.10 0.53
C GLN A 74 -13.01 10.58 0.58
N GLY A 75 -13.50 9.87 -0.43
CA GLY A 75 -13.18 8.46 -0.62
C GLY A 75 -11.67 8.32 -0.78
N GLY A 76 -11.05 7.47 0.05
CA GLY A 76 -9.63 7.18 0.00
C GLY A 76 -9.22 6.73 -1.40
N GLY A 77 -8.09 7.24 -1.88
CA GLY A 77 -7.55 6.94 -3.21
C GLY A 77 -7.06 5.51 -3.41
N GLY A 78 -7.55 4.55 -2.61
CA GLY A 78 -7.29 3.14 -2.79
C GLY A 78 -8.27 2.53 -3.79
N SER A 79 -7.74 1.87 -4.81
CA SER A 79 -8.56 1.10 -5.76
C SER A 79 -9.41 0.07 -5.03
N ALA A 80 -10.65 -0.09 -5.49
CA ALA A 80 -11.55 -1.16 -5.03
C ALA A 80 -10.93 -2.56 -5.14
N LEU A 81 -9.93 -2.75 -6.03
CA LEU A 81 -9.21 -4.01 -6.23
C LEU A 81 -8.53 -4.53 -4.95
N CYS A 82 -8.15 -3.64 -4.04
CA CYS A 82 -7.45 -3.99 -2.80
C CYS A 82 -8.16 -3.48 -1.55
N ALA A 83 -9.49 -3.39 -1.58
CA ALA A 83 -10.28 -2.92 -0.45
C ALA A 83 -10.07 -3.77 0.82
N ASP A 84 -9.87 -5.09 0.66
CA ASP A 84 -9.75 -6.04 1.77
C ASP A 84 -8.31 -6.22 2.27
N ARG A 85 -7.31 -5.57 1.64
CA ARG A 85 -5.92 -5.71 2.07
C ARG A 85 -5.67 -5.02 3.41
N THR A 86 -4.98 -5.73 4.30
CA THR A 86 -4.61 -5.28 5.65
C THR A 86 -3.14 -5.61 5.93
N GLY A 87 -2.56 -4.99 6.95
CA GLY A 87 -1.17 -5.21 7.35
C GLY A 87 -0.13 -4.45 6.52
N GLY A 88 -0.54 -3.42 5.78
CA GLY A 88 0.33 -2.68 4.86
C GLY A 88 -0.21 -1.29 4.54
N ALA A 89 0.16 -0.74 3.39
CA ALA A 89 -0.34 0.53 2.90
C ALA A 89 -0.44 0.55 1.37
N LEU A 90 -1.42 1.31 0.87
CA LEU A 90 -1.42 1.77 -0.51
C LEU A 90 -0.60 3.07 -0.57
N VAL A 91 0.50 3.04 -1.30
CA VAL A 91 1.38 4.20 -1.50
C VAL A 91 1.20 4.69 -2.93
N THR A 92 0.76 5.94 -3.07
CA THR A 92 0.60 6.59 -4.37
C THR A 92 1.75 7.54 -4.62
N PHE A 93 2.33 7.41 -5.81
CA PHE A 93 3.42 8.20 -6.33
C PHE A 93 2.96 9.04 -7.52
N ASP A 94 3.48 10.26 -7.63
CA ASP A 94 3.59 10.99 -8.88
C ASP A 94 4.97 10.71 -9.47
N VAL A 95 5.00 10.09 -10.64
CA VAL A 95 6.19 9.78 -11.42
C VAL A 95 6.11 10.60 -12.71
N VAL A 96 6.72 11.78 -12.73
CA VAL A 96 6.72 12.69 -13.89
C VAL A 96 5.29 12.97 -14.39
N GLY A 97 4.37 13.26 -13.47
CA GLY A 97 2.95 13.51 -13.78
C GLY A 97 2.10 12.27 -14.03
N GLN A 98 2.68 11.06 -13.92
CA GLN A 98 1.93 9.81 -13.98
C GLN A 98 1.69 9.27 -12.57
N SER A 99 0.43 8.94 -12.26
CA SER A 99 0.09 8.32 -10.99
C SER A 99 0.40 6.82 -11.00
N LEU A 100 1.04 6.34 -9.94
CA LEU A 100 1.28 4.92 -9.67
C LEU A 100 0.90 4.62 -8.22
N THR A 101 -0.02 3.68 -7.99
CA THR A 101 -0.33 3.19 -6.64
C THR A 101 0.20 1.76 -6.46
N VAL A 102 0.97 1.54 -5.41
CA VAL A 102 1.49 0.20 -5.07
C VAL A 102 1.04 -0.21 -3.67
N TRP A 103 0.80 -1.50 -3.49
CA TRP A 103 0.61 -2.07 -2.16
C TRP A 103 1.94 -2.49 -1.58
N ILE A 104 2.22 -2.07 -0.35
CA ILE A 104 3.47 -2.33 0.35
C ILE A 104 3.15 -2.87 1.75
N THR A 105 3.88 -3.89 2.20
CA THR A 105 3.83 -4.44 3.56
C THR A 105 5.13 -4.20 4.33
N ASN A 106 6.20 -3.78 3.64
CA ASN A 106 7.45 -3.38 4.27
C ASN A 106 7.27 -2.10 5.13
N GLN A 107 7.27 -2.27 6.45
CA GLN A 107 6.98 -1.17 7.38
C GLN A 107 8.02 -0.03 7.32
N ALA A 108 9.30 -0.34 7.12
CA ALA A 108 10.32 0.70 7.03
C ALA A 108 10.10 1.61 5.80
N PHE A 109 9.69 1.01 4.68
CA PHE A 109 9.32 1.77 3.49
C PHE A 109 8.05 2.62 3.72
N ILE A 110 7.03 2.06 4.37
CA ILE A 110 5.78 2.78 4.66
C ILE A 110 6.05 3.98 5.57
N ASP A 111 6.77 3.79 6.67
CA ASP A 111 7.13 4.86 7.61
C ASP A 111 7.89 5.98 6.91
N GLU A 112 8.83 5.63 6.02
CA GLU A 112 9.57 6.62 5.26
C GLU A 112 8.70 7.32 4.21
N ALA A 113 7.80 6.62 3.52
CA ALA A 113 6.87 7.23 2.57
C ALA A 113 5.98 8.28 3.24
N ILE A 114 5.54 8.02 4.48
CA ILE A 114 4.79 8.99 5.30
C ILE A 114 5.66 10.24 5.54
N GLN A 115 6.91 10.06 5.98
CA GLN A 115 7.82 11.18 6.24
C GLN A 115 8.09 12.02 4.98
N LEU A 116 8.36 11.38 3.84
CA LEU A 116 8.59 12.08 2.57
C LEU A 116 7.37 12.90 2.14
N LYS A 117 6.16 12.34 2.30
CA LYS A 117 4.91 13.05 2.01
C LYS A 117 4.70 14.25 2.92
N GLU A 118 4.91 14.09 4.23
CA GLU A 118 4.71 15.17 5.22
C GLU A 118 5.73 16.30 5.08
N GLN A 119 6.99 15.95 4.81
CA GLN A 119 8.08 16.92 4.64
C GLN A 119 8.08 17.55 3.24
N GLY A 120 7.40 16.94 2.28
CA GLY A 120 7.40 17.38 0.88
C GLY A 120 8.74 17.16 0.17
N THR A 121 9.58 16.28 0.71
CA THR A 121 10.87 15.88 0.13
C THR A 121 10.72 14.62 -0.72
N THR A 122 11.74 14.31 -1.52
CA THR A 122 11.73 13.15 -2.41
C THR A 122 12.97 12.30 -2.21
N ARG A 123 12.81 10.99 -2.42
CA ARG A 123 13.87 9.98 -2.58
C ARG A 123 13.40 8.98 -3.64
N ILE A 124 14.33 8.21 -4.18
CA ILE A 124 14.01 7.23 -5.24
C ILE A 124 13.41 6.00 -4.56
N PRO A 125 12.12 5.65 -4.82
CA PRO A 125 11.63 4.35 -4.42
C PRO A 125 12.33 3.30 -5.29
N ASN A 126 12.86 2.28 -4.66
CA ASN A 126 13.51 1.15 -5.29
C ASN A 126 12.72 -0.12 -4.98
N PHE A 127 12.00 -0.59 -5.99
CA PHE A 127 11.27 -1.85 -5.98
C PHE A 127 12.15 -2.93 -6.59
N ALA A 128 12.59 -3.89 -5.80
CA ALA A 128 13.57 -4.87 -6.26
C ALA A 128 12.98 -5.94 -7.20
N GLU A 129 11.66 -5.98 -7.34
CA GLU A 129 10.94 -6.96 -8.15
C GLU A 129 9.68 -6.36 -8.77
N VAL A 130 9.59 -6.43 -10.10
CA VAL A 130 8.41 -6.13 -10.93
C VAL A 130 7.71 -7.45 -11.25
N ILE A 131 6.41 -7.50 -11.01
CA ILE A 131 5.59 -8.70 -11.12
C ILE A 131 4.53 -8.49 -12.21
N ASP A 132 4.33 -9.52 -13.03
CA ASP A 132 3.26 -9.56 -14.02
C ASP A 132 1.87 -9.56 -13.36
N GLY A 133 0.93 -8.87 -13.99
CA GLY A 133 -0.45 -8.82 -13.58
C GLY A 133 -0.82 -7.52 -12.85
N GLN A 134 -2.09 -7.17 -13.00
CA GLN A 134 -2.69 -6.05 -12.29
C GLN A 134 -2.84 -6.35 -10.80
N ASP A 135 -2.62 -5.32 -9.98
CA ASP A 135 -2.82 -5.37 -8.53
C ASP A 135 -3.70 -4.21 -8.06
N CYS A 136 -3.25 -3.42 -7.09
CA CYS A 136 -4.04 -2.36 -6.49
C CYS A 136 -4.14 -1.08 -7.33
N ASP A 137 -3.41 -0.95 -8.43
CA ASP A 137 -3.61 0.12 -9.40
C ASP A 137 -4.37 -0.43 -10.62
N PRO A 138 -5.62 0.00 -10.87
CA PRO A 138 -6.42 -0.53 -11.98
C PRO A 138 -5.91 -0.04 -13.34
N LYS A 139 -4.95 0.90 -13.39
CA LYS A 139 -4.42 1.45 -14.63
C LYS A 139 -3.33 0.56 -15.25
N TRP A 140 -2.55 -0.13 -14.41
CA TRP A 140 -1.36 -0.85 -14.84
C TRP A 140 -1.59 -2.36 -14.82
N THR A 141 -0.92 -3.08 -15.72
CA THR A 141 -0.93 -4.55 -15.80
C THR A 141 0.32 -5.18 -15.20
N PHE A 142 1.10 -4.40 -14.47
CA PHE A 142 2.19 -4.85 -13.61
C PHE A 142 2.00 -4.31 -12.18
N HIS A 143 2.72 -4.92 -11.25
CA HIS A 143 2.87 -4.40 -9.90
C HIS A 143 4.27 -4.70 -9.36
N VAL A 144 4.50 -4.42 -8.09
CA VAL A 144 5.78 -4.65 -7.41
C VAL A 144 5.60 -5.58 -6.23
N ASP A 145 6.67 -6.27 -5.83
CA ASP A 145 6.65 -7.08 -4.62
C ASP A 145 6.43 -6.20 -3.38
N PRO A 146 5.38 -6.45 -2.56
CA PRO A 146 5.02 -5.60 -1.43
C PRO A 146 6.05 -5.60 -0.29
N GLU A 147 6.92 -6.60 -0.19
CA GLU A 147 7.95 -6.70 0.85
C GLU A 147 9.30 -6.11 0.40
N LYS A 148 9.56 -6.07 -0.91
CA LYS A 148 10.86 -5.72 -1.49
C LYS A 148 10.96 -4.28 -1.99
N ALA A 149 10.53 -3.34 -1.15
CA ALA A 149 10.63 -1.92 -1.42
C ALA A 149 11.58 -1.21 -0.44
N THR A 150 12.41 -0.30 -0.95
CA THR A 150 13.34 0.55 -0.17
C THR A 150 13.38 1.96 -0.76
N PHE A 151 13.71 2.98 0.03
CA PHE A 151 14.11 4.28 -0.52
C PHE A 151 15.62 4.41 -0.52
N VAL A 152 16.15 4.92 -1.63
CA VAL A 152 17.60 5.09 -1.84
C VAL A 152 17.89 6.48 -2.40
N ASP A 153 19.15 6.90 -2.29
CA ASP A 153 19.60 8.22 -2.77
C ASP A 153 20.06 8.19 -4.23
N ALA A 154 20.38 7.00 -4.76
CA ALA A 154 20.78 6.78 -6.14
C ALA A 154 20.54 5.33 -6.56
N THR A 155 20.25 5.12 -7.84
CA THR A 155 20.20 3.81 -8.50
C THR A 155 20.95 3.87 -9.83
N ILE A 156 21.02 2.74 -10.54
CA ILE A 156 21.47 2.74 -11.93
C ILE A 156 20.31 3.11 -12.85
N GLU A 157 20.58 3.86 -13.93
CA GLU A 157 19.59 4.33 -14.91
C GLU A 157 18.75 3.20 -15.54
N LEU A 158 19.21 1.96 -15.47
CA LEU A 158 18.55 0.81 -16.11
C LEU A 158 17.13 0.54 -15.57
N CYS A 159 16.87 0.86 -14.29
CA CYS A 159 15.55 0.67 -13.69
C CYS A 159 14.72 1.96 -13.61
N ASP A 160 15.18 3.05 -14.23
CA ASP A 160 14.42 4.31 -14.30
C ASP A 160 13.46 4.30 -15.50
N GLY A 161 12.20 4.65 -15.26
CA GLY A 161 11.15 4.65 -16.27
C GLY A 161 9.83 5.23 -15.74
N THR A 162 9.02 5.80 -16.62
CA THR A 162 7.64 6.15 -16.26
C THR A 162 6.79 4.88 -16.19
N PRO A 163 5.71 4.85 -15.38
CA PRO A 163 4.79 3.72 -15.35
C PRO A 163 4.26 3.31 -16.73
N GLU A 164 3.96 4.29 -17.60
CA GLU A 164 3.56 4.04 -18.99
C GLU A 164 4.66 3.36 -19.81
N TYR A 165 5.93 3.74 -19.62
CA TYR A 165 7.03 3.08 -20.31
C TYR A 165 7.20 1.62 -19.85
N VAL A 166 7.07 1.37 -18.54
CA VAL A 166 7.08 0.02 -17.98
C VAL A 166 5.91 -0.80 -18.54
N GLU A 167 4.71 -0.22 -18.60
CA GLU A 167 3.52 -0.85 -19.17
C GLU A 167 3.73 -1.25 -20.64
N GLU A 168 4.27 -0.36 -21.47
CA GLU A 168 4.56 -0.62 -22.88
C GLU A 168 5.64 -1.71 -23.10
N HIS A 169 6.50 -1.93 -22.10
CA HIS A 169 7.65 -2.83 -22.16
C HIS A 169 7.62 -3.90 -21.06
N THR A 170 6.43 -4.28 -20.59
CA THR A 170 6.23 -5.09 -19.37
C THR A 170 7.06 -6.36 -19.37
N ALA A 171 7.09 -7.09 -20.49
CA ALA A 171 7.87 -8.33 -20.62
C ALA A 171 9.39 -8.11 -20.39
N GLU A 172 9.95 -7.02 -20.93
CA GLU A 172 11.37 -6.68 -20.69
C GLU A 172 11.60 -6.32 -19.22
N TRP A 173 10.69 -5.55 -18.63
CA TRP A 173 10.80 -5.12 -17.24
C TRP A 173 10.64 -6.26 -16.24
N ILE A 174 9.82 -7.26 -16.55
CA ILE A 174 9.61 -8.44 -15.71
C ILE A 174 10.74 -9.45 -15.89
N ASP A 175 11.17 -9.74 -17.13
CA ASP A 175 12.12 -10.82 -17.39
C ASP A 175 13.59 -10.39 -17.32
N GLN A 176 13.89 -9.15 -17.71
CA GLN A 176 15.27 -8.67 -17.90
C GLN A 176 15.67 -7.62 -16.87
N VAL A 177 14.90 -6.52 -16.75
CA VAL A 177 15.24 -5.42 -15.83
C VAL A 177 14.98 -5.84 -14.38
N LYS A 178 13.83 -6.46 -14.11
CA LYS A 178 13.32 -6.99 -12.83
C LYS A 178 13.10 -5.97 -11.72
N GLN A 179 13.83 -4.88 -11.73
CA GLN A 179 13.83 -3.83 -10.73
C GLN A 179 13.15 -2.60 -11.31
N TYR A 180 12.38 -1.89 -10.49
CA TYR A 180 11.79 -0.60 -10.85
C TYR A 180 12.18 0.48 -9.85
N CYS A 181 12.82 1.52 -10.34
CA CYS A 181 13.37 2.59 -9.52
C CYS A 181 13.10 3.98 -10.13
N PRO A 182 11.84 4.43 -10.23
CA PRO A 182 11.52 5.65 -10.96
C PRO A 182 12.14 6.89 -10.32
N TRP A 183 12.96 7.62 -11.07
CA TRP A 183 13.53 8.91 -10.68
C TRP A 183 12.47 10.00 -10.79
N ASN A 184 12.75 11.16 -10.18
CA ASN A 184 11.83 12.30 -10.17
C ASN A 184 10.44 11.97 -9.60
N THR A 185 10.41 11.05 -8.64
CA THR A 185 9.18 10.56 -8.01
C THR A 185 8.86 11.33 -6.74
N LYS A 186 7.57 11.58 -6.50
CA LYS A 186 7.04 12.17 -5.27
C LYS A 186 5.94 11.31 -4.67
N VAL A 187 5.99 11.06 -3.35
CA VAL A 187 4.87 10.45 -2.63
C VAL A 187 3.72 11.46 -2.53
N THR A 188 2.55 11.12 -3.07
CA THR A 188 1.35 11.97 -3.05
C THR A 188 0.31 11.49 -2.06
N ASN A 189 0.21 10.18 -1.82
CA ASN A 189 -0.67 9.60 -0.83
C ASN A 189 -0.05 8.37 -0.14
N VAL A 190 -0.41 8.17 1.13
CA VAL A 190 -0.14 6.94 1.87
C VAL A 190 -1.40 6.59 2.64
N GLU A 191 -2.04 5.49 2.26
CA GLU A 191 -3.23 4.96 2.93
C GLU A 191 -2.85 3.69 3.70
N VAL A 192 -2.54 3.86 4.99
CA VAL A 192 -2.22 2.74 5.88
C VAL A 192 -3.47 1.90 6.13
N ARG A 193 -3.34 0.58 5.95
CA ARG A 193 -4.33 -0.45 6.26
C ARG A 193 -3.79 -1.30 7.41
N PRO A 194 -4.16 -1.01 8.67
CA PRO A 194 -3.66 -1.76 9.82
C PRO A 194 -3.93 -3.26 9.69
N GLY A 195 -2.99 -4.09 10.16
CA GLY A 195 -3.23 -5.52 10.31
C GLY A 195 -4.26 -5.80 11.41
N THR A 196 -4.83 -7.00 11.40
CA THR A 196 -5.64 -7.45 12.55
C THR A 196 -4.71 -7.60 13.77
N PRO A 197 -5.10 -7.10 14.96
CA PRO A 197 -4.32 -7.26 16.19
C PRO A 197 -4.03 -8.70 16.58
#